data_AF-A0A453HQY8-F1
#
_entry.id   AF-A0A453HQY8-F1
#
_cell.length_a   1.000
_cell.length_b   1.000
_cell.length_c   1.000
_cell.angle_alpha   90.00
_cell.angle_beta   90.00
_cell.angle_gamma   90.00
#
_symmetry.space_group_name_H-M   'P 1'
#
loop_
_entity.id
_entity.type
_entity.pdbx_description
1 polymer ?
#
loop_
_entity_poly.entity_id
_entity_poly.type
_entity_poly.pdbx_seq_one_letter_code
_entity_poly.pdbx_strand_id
1 'polypeptide(L)'
;MPSDTFKGHGFRTELISMLLDLKPRFLRFPGISHNDEVSTAAIAPFVKDVLDSLEFARGSANSTWGSVRAAMGHPEPFPVKYVAIGNEDCGKKYYLGNYLKFYNAIRESYPDIQMISNCDGSSKPLDHPADLYDFHVYTDSKTLFNMKGTFDKTSRTGPKAFVSEYAVWRTDAGRGSLLGSLAEAAFLTGLEKNSDIVQMASYAPLFVNDNDQTWNPDAIVFNSWQQYGTPSYWMQKFFRESSGAMIHPITISSSYSGSLAASAITWQDSGNSFLKVKIVNFGSDTVSLTISVSGLQASINALGSNATVLTSSNVKDENSFSNPNKVVYHFCL
;
A
#
# COMPACT_ATOMS: atom_id res chain seq x y z
N MET A 1 2.52 13.13 27.20
CA MET A 1 2.06 13.59 25.87
C MET A 1 3.26 14.21 25.17
N PRO A 2 3.56 13.88 23.90
CA PRO A 2 4.64 14.53 23.16
C PRO A 2 4.42 16.05 23.13
N SER A 3 5.48 16.83 23.37
CA SER A 3 5.42 18.30 23.30
C SER A 3 5.49 18.83 21.86
N ASP A 4 6.21 18.12 20.99
CA ASP A 4 6.24 18.37 19.55
C ASP A 4 5.25 17.43 18.85
N THR A 5 4.16 18.01 18.36
CA THR A 5 3.12 17.27 17.65
C THR A 5 2.80 17.95 16.33
N PHE A 6 2.50 17.14 15.33
CA PHE A 6 2.21 17.60 13.99
C PHE A 6 1.01 18.54 14.00
N LYS A 7 1.25 19.81 13.64
CA LYS A 7 0.25 20.89 13.69
C LYS A 7 -0.40 21.09 15.08
N GLY A 8 0.26 20.69 16.16
CA GLY A 8 -0.30 20.76 17.51
C GLY A 8 -1.32 19.66 17.83
N HIS A 9 -1.45 18.63 16.98
CA HIS A 9 -2.50 17.61 17.07
C HIS A 9 -1.94 16.22 17.40
N GLY A 10 -1.47 16.01 18.63
CA GLY A 10 -1.30 14.70 19.30
C GLY A 10 -0.33 13.67 18.71
N PHE A 11 -0.08 13.70 17.40
CA PHE A 11 0.75 12.77 16.67
C PHE A 11 2.16 13.34 16.53
N ARG A 12 3.16 12.50 16.75
CA ARG A 12 4.58 12.88 16.74
C ARG A 12 5.02 13.41 15.36
N THR A 13 5.63 14.59 15.33
CA THR A 13 6.03 15.29 14.10
C THR A 13 6.94 14.42 13.22
N GLU A 14 7.92 13.76 13.83
CA GLU A 14 8.88 12.89 13.17
C GLU A 14 8.27 11.62 12.55
N LEU A 15 7.21 11.06 13.16
CA LEU A 15 6.49 9.92 12.58
C LEU A 15 5.63 10.36 11.40
N ILE A 16 4.98 11.53 11.49
CA ILE A 16 4.28 12.12 10.34
C ILE A 16 5.27 12.45 9.24
N SER A 17 6.44 13.01 9.54
CA SER A 17 7.47 13.28 8.52
C SER A 17 7.86 12.01 7.78
N MET A 18 8.12 10.90 8.49
CA MET A 18 8.42 9.61 7.85
C MET A 18 7.28 9.12 6.96
N LEU A 19 6.03 9.31 7.38
CA LEU A 19 4.86 8.95 6.60
C LEU A 19 4.70 9.83 5.35
N LEU A 20 4.74 11.16 5.50
CA LEU A 20 4.63 12.12 4.40
C LEU A 20 5.73 11.90 3.36
N ASP A 21 6.91 11.49 3.83
CA ASP A 21 8.01 11.06 3.00
C ASP A 21 7.53 10.02 1.97
N LEU A 22 6.79 8.98 2.39
CA LEU A 22 6.26 7.94 1.51
C LEU A 22 5.28 8.44 0.44
N LYS A 23 4.90 9.73 0.44
CA LYS A 23 3.89 10.34 -0.43
C LYS A 23 2.60 9.50 -0.49
N PRO A 24 2.02 9.06 0.66
CA PRO A 24 0.87 8.18 0.66
C PRO A 24 -0.32 8.84 -0.04
N ARG A 25 -1.03 8.08 -0.86
CA ARG A 25 -2.27 8.52 -1.51
C ARG A 25 -3.52 8.17 -0.70
N PHE A 26 -3.38 7.19 0.18
CA PHE A 26 -4.43 6.64 1.00
C PHE A 26 -3.83 6.06 2.29
N LEU A 27 -4.61 6.06 3.36
CA LEU A 27 -4.32 5.37 4.61
C LEU A 27 -5.55 4.54 4.96
N ARG A 28 -5.35 3.23 5.16
CA ARG A 28 -6.39 2.32 5.61
C ARG A 28 -6.41 2.33 7.15
N PHE A 29 -7.58 2.52 7.73
CA PHE A 29 -7.77 2.29 9.16
C PHE A 29 -8.45 0.93 9.37
N PRO A 30 -8.03 0.16 10.38
CA PRO A 30 -8.56 -1.19 10.58
C PRO A 30 -10.04 -1.15 10.95
N GLY A 31 -10.76 -2.20 10.55
CA GLY A 31 -12.15 -2.44 10.93
C GLY A 31 -12.30 -2.75 12.44
N ILE A 32 -13.54 -3.00 12.88
CA ILE A 32 -13.90 -2.95 14.31
C ILE A 32 -13.70 -4.29 15.03
N SER A 33 -13.95 -5.45 14.39
CA SER A 33 -13.79 -6.76 15.05
C SER A 33 -13.41 -7.89 14.07
N HIS A 34 -12.41 -8.68 14.46
CA HIS A 34 -12.06 -9.92 13.77
C HIS A 34 -12.86 -11.13 14.27
N ASN A 35 -13.42 -11.07 15.47
CA ASN A 35 -13.97 -12.24 16.17
C ASN A 35 -15.51 -12.25 16.23
N ASP A 36 -16.14 -11.10 16.11
CA ASP A 36 -17.59 -10.96 16.26
C ASP A 36 -18.28 -10.79 14.90
N GLU A 37 -19.50 -11.30 14.79
CA GLU A 37 -20.39 -11.06 13.67
C GLU A 37 -21.82 -10.80 14.14
N VAL A 38 -22.48 -9.84 13.49
CA VAL A 38 -23.90 -9.53 13.70
C VAL A 38 -24.70 -10.16 12.57
N SER A 39 -25.78 -10.85 12.91
CA SER A 39 -26.68 -11.41 11.91
C SER A 39 -27.25 -10.32 10.99
N THR A 40 -27.47 -10.64 9.72
CA THR A 40 -28.00 -9.68 8.74
C THR A 40 -29.37 -9.12 9.12
N ALA A 41 -30.17 -9.84 9.89
CA ALA A 41 -31.46 -9.35 10.39
C ALA A 41 -31.30 -8.19 11.40
N ALA A 42 -30.18 -8.13 12.11
CA ALA A 42 -29.91 -7.15 13.17
C ALA A 42 -28.90 -6.07 12.75
N ILE A 43 -28.50 -6.00 11.47
CA ILE A 43 -27.42 -5.11 11.02
C ILE A 43 -27.87 -3.65 10.84
N ALA A 44 -29.17 -3.37 10.82
CA ALA A 44 -29.72 -2.06 10.48
C ALA A 44 -29.18 -0.88 11.34
N PRO A 45 -29.01 -1.01 12.68
CA PRO A 45 -28.40 0.06 13.48
C PRO A 45 -26.97 0.39 13.04
N PHE A 46 -26.16 -0.62 12.70
CA PHE A 46 -24.79 -0.44 12.24
C PHE A 46 -24.72 0.23 10.86
N VAL A 47 -25.68 -0.08 9.98
CA VAL A 47 -25.82 0.63 8.69
C VAL A 47 -26.09 2.11 8.94
N LYS A 48 -26.96 2.44 9.90
CA LYS A 48 -27.23 3.83 10.28
C LYS A 48 -25.96 4.51 10.82
N ASP A 49 -25.22 3.87 11.73
CA ASP A 49 -24.00 4.43 12.31
C ASP A 49 -22.94 4.75 11.25
N VAL A 50 -22.82 3.91 10.21
CA VAL A 50 -21.91 4.16 9.08
C VAL A 50 -22.38 5.36 8.24
N LEU A 51 -23.67 5.49 7.97
CA LEU A 51 -24.20 6.65 7.25
C LEU A 51 -24.02 7.95 8.05
N ASP A 52 -24.25 7.90 9.35
CA ASP A 52 -24.01 9.00 10.29
C ASP A 52 -22.53 9.40 10.30
N SER A 53 -21.62 8.41 10.29
CA SER A 53 -20.16 8.65 10.20
C SER A 53 -19.74 9.26 8.86
N LEU A 54 -20.37 8.82 7.76
CA LEU A 54 -20.16 9.42 6.44
C LEU A 54 -20.73 10.85 6.38
N GLU A 55 -21.85 11.13 7.04
CA GLU A 55 -22.40 12.48 7.15
C GLU A 55 -21.50 13.38 8.01
N PHE A 56 -20.94 12.85 9.11
CA PHE A 56 -19.92 13.56 9.88
C PHE A 56 -18.75 13.96 8.98
N ALA A 57 -18.26 13.04 8.14
CA ALA A 57 -17.11 13.28 7.29
C ALA A 57 -17.42 14.21 6.10
N ARG A 58 -18.54 13.99 5.40
CA ARG A 58 -18.86 14.62 4.10
C ARG A 58 -19.99 15.64 4.13
N GLY A 59 -20.83 15.62 5.16
CA GLY A 59 -22.00 16.48 5.28
C GLY A 59 -21.64 17.97 5.41
N SER A 60 -22.57 18.84 5.03
CA SER A 60 -22.40 20.29 5.22
C SER A 60 -22.26 20.64 6.70
N ALA A 61 -21.64 21.77 7.03
CA ALA A 61 -21.54 22.25 8.42
C ALA A 61 -22.91 22.51 9.09
N ASN A 62 -24.01 22.53 8.32
CA ASN A 62 -25.38 22.71 8.83
C ASN A 62 -26.15 21.40 9.00
N SER A 63 -25.56 20.25 8.63
CA SER A 63 -26.19 18.95 8.81
C SER A 63 -25.99 18.44 10.23
N THR A 64 -26.72 17.40 10.63
CA THR A 64 -26.69 16.87 12.00
C THR A 64 -25.25 16.54 12.42
N TRP A 65 -24.58 15.68 11.65
CA TRP A 65 -23.24 15.24 11.99
C TRP A 65 -22.14 16.14 11.42
N GLY A 66 -22.38 16.82 10.30
CA GLY A 66 -21.45 17.81 9.76
C GLY A 66 -21.28 19.03 10.67
N SER A 67 -22.31 19.41 11.42
CA SER A 67 -22.21 20.47 12.44
C SER A 67 -21.31 20.09 13.62
N VAL A 68 -21.27 18.80 13.99
CA VAL A 68 -20.34 18.30 15.02
C VAL A 68 -18.90 18.41 14.52
N ARG A 69 -18.61 17.99 13.28
CA ARG A 69 -17.28 18.16 12.65
C ARG A 69 -16.86 19.63 12.63
N ALA A 70 -17.77 20.52 12.26
CA ALA A 70 -17.52 21.96 12.24
C ALA A 70 -17.22 22.53 13.63
N ALA A 71 -18.00 22.15 14.65
CA ALA A 71 -17.79 22.55 16.04
C ALA A 71 -16.46 22.02 16.62
N MET A 72 -15.96 20.89 16.11
CA MET A 72 -14.63 20.35 16.43
C MET A 72 -13.47 21.10 15.73
N GLY A 73 -13.77 22.18 14.99
CA GLY A 73 -12.77 23.03 14.34
C GLY A 73 -12.48 22.70 12.87
N HIS A 74 -13.27 21.84 12.24
CA HIS A 74 -13.10 21.48 10.82
C HIS A 74 -14.40 21.64 10.02
N PRO A 75 -14.79 22.88 9.65
CA PRO A 75 -16.06 23.13 8.95
C PRO A 75 -16.13 22.50 7.56
N GLU A 76 -15.01 22.37 6.85
CA GLU A 76 -14.97 21.80 5.51
C GLU A 76 -15.16 20.27 5.52
N PRO A 77 -15.91 19.68 4.56
CA PRO A 77 -16.00 18.23 4.39
C PRO A 77 -14.65 17.56 4.07
N PHE A 78 -14.46 16.33 4.53
CA PHE A 78 -13.34 15.48 4.12
C PHE A 78 -13.62 14.82 2.76
N PRO A 79 -12.60 14.68 1.88
CA PRO A 79 -12.75 14.04 0.58
C PRO A 79 -12.70 12.50 0.71
N VAL A 80 -13.70 11.90 1.34
CA VAL A 80 -13.82 10.44 1.45
C VAL A 80 -14.19 9.85 0.09
N LYS A 81 -13.25 9.15 -0.53
CA LYS A 81 -13.39 8.56 -1.88
C LYS A 81 -13.70 7.07 -1.86
N TYR A 82 -13.27 6.37 -0.82
CA TYR A 82 -13.34 4.91 -0.74
C TYR A 82 -13.95 4.50 0.60
N VAL A 83 -14.77 3.44 0.58
CA VAL A 83 -15.25 2.75 1.78
C VAL A 83 -15.03 1.25 1.59
N ALA A 84 -14.22 0.65 2.44
CA ALA A 84 -14.15 -0.80 2.57
C ALA A 84 -15.25 -1.26 3.53
N ILE A 85 -16.03 -2.26 3.11
CA ILE A 85 -17.12 -2.79 3.91
C ILE A 85 -16.63 -4.07 4.58
N GLY A 86 -16.03 -3.90 5.77
CA GLY A 86 -15.44 -4.97 6.58
C GLY A 86 -13.90 -4.98 6.59
N ASN A 87 -13.31 -6.02 7.20
CA ASN A 87 -11.90 -6.37 7.09
C ASN A 87 -11.71 -7.89 7.22
N GLU A 88 -11.16 -8.55 6.20
CA GLU A 88 -10.93 -10.02 6.19
C GLU A 88 -12.21 -10.86 6.45
N ASP A 89 -13.38 -10.29 6.15
CA ASP A 89 -14.66 -10.86 6.55
C ASP A 89 -15.26 -11.82 5.52
N CYS A 90 -14.68 -11.99 4.33
CA CYS A 90 -15.31 -12.72 3.22
C CYS A 90 -15.77 -14.14 3.59
N GLY A 91 -15.01 -14.83 4.45
CA GLY A 91 -15.34 -16.17 4.94
C GLY A 91 -16.37 -16.22 6.07
N LYS A 92 -16.79 -15.08 6.63
CA LYS A 92 -17.74 -15.02 7.74
C LYS A 92 -19.17 -15.28 7.26
N LYS A 93 -19.97 -15.90 8.12
CA LYS A 93 -21.30 -16.40 7.80
C LYS A 93 -22.25 -15.30 7.31
N TYR A 94 -22.21 -14.13 7.96
CA TYR A 94 -23.14 -13.04 7.63
C TYR A 94 -22.54 -11.98 6.70
N TYR A 95 -21.29 -12.11 6.26
CA TYR A 95 -20.60 -11.06 5.51
C TYR A 95 -21.36 -10.65 4.26
N LEU A 96 -21.68 -11.58 3.35
CA LEU A 96 -22.33 -11.23 2.08
C LEU A 96 -23.68 -10.53 2.30
N GLY A 97 -24.49 -11.02 3.24
CA GLY A 97 -25.77 -10.40 3.59
C GLY A 97 -25.60 -9.00 4.17
N ASN A 98 -24.62 -8.81 5.05
CA ASN A 98 -24.31 -7.52 5.66
C ASN A 98 -23.73 -6.54 4.62
N TYR A 99 -22.80 -7.01 3.79
CA TYR A 99 -22.19 -6.26 2.71
C TYR A 99 -23.25 -5.63 1.81
N LEU A 100 -24.23 -6.41 1.37
CA LEU A 100 -25.30 -5.89 0.51
C LEU A 100 -26.16 -4.82 1.20
N LYS A 101 -26.36 -4.91 2.53
CA LYS A 101 -27.09 -3.88 3.29
C LYS A 101 -26.30 -2.57 3.36
N PHE A 102 -25.00 -2.63 3.65
CA PHE A 102 -24.12 -1.46 3.65
C PHE A 102 -23.94 -0.88 2.24
N TYR A 103 -23.64 -1.73 1.25
CA TYR A 103 -23.44 -1.34 -0.15
C TYR A 103 -24.63 -0.55 -0.68
N ASN A 104 -25.86 -1.07 -0.52
CA ASN A 104 -27.05 -0.41 -1.04
C ASN A 104 -27.30 0.94 -0.36
N ALA A 105 -27.21 0.99 0.98
CA ALA A 105 -27.45 2.21 1.74
C ALA A 105 -26.41 3.31 1.44
N ILE A 106 -25.13 2.94 1.33
CA ILE A 106 -24.04 3.86 0.98
C ILE A 106 -24.18 4.31 -0.47
N ARG A 107 -24.44 3.39 -1.42
CA ARG A 107 -24.58 3.74 -2.84
C ARG A 107 -25.75 4.69 -3.08
N GLU A 108 -26.85 4.52 -2.36
CA GLU A 108 -28.02 5.41 -2.44
C GLU A 108 -27.70 6.82 -1.93
N SER A 109 -26.96 6.93 -0.81
CA SER A 109 -26.66 8.22 -0.18
C SER A 109 -25.46 8.94 -0.77
N TYR A 110 -24.46 8.19 -1.23
CA TYR A 110 -23.15 8.66 -1.68
C TYR A 110 -22.70 7.90 -2.95
N PRO A 111 -23.38 8.12 -4.09
CA PRO A 111 -23.16 7.33 -5.30
C PRO A 111 -21.74 7.46 -5.88
N ASP A 112 -20.99 8.49 -5.50
CA ASP A 112 -19.62 8.77 -5.96
C ASP A 112 -18.53 8.05 -5.13
N ILE A 113 -18.86 7.51 -3.95
CA ILE A 113 -17.91 6.72 -3.15
C ILE A 113 -17.66 5.39 -3.88
N GLN A 114 -16.40 4.98 -3.95
CA GLN A 114 -16.02 3.66 -4.46
C GLN A 114 -16.04 2.63 -3.31
N MET A 115 -16.77 1.54 -3.49
CA MET A 115 -16.90 0.49 -2.50
C MET A 115 -15.91 -0.65 -2.73
N ILE A 116 -15.24 -1.04 -1.65
CA ILE A 116 -14.25 -2.12 -1.63
C ILE A 116 -14.85 -3.32 -0.89
N SER A 117 -14.96 -4.45 -1.57
CA SER A 117 -15.31 -5.73 -0.93
C SER A 117 -14.06 -6.38 -0.34
N ASN A 118 -14.16 -7.05 0.81
CA ASN A 118 -13.07 -7.87 1.34
C ASN A 118 -12.97 -9.28 0.74
N CYS A 119 -13.82 -9.63 -0.23
CA CYS A 119 -13.66 -10.87 -0.96
C CYS A 119 -12.65 -10.70 -2.08
N ASP A 120 -11.67 -11.61 -2.17
CA ASP A 120 -10.68 -11.62 -3.23
C ASP A 120 -11.32 -11.97 -4.58
N GLY A 121 -11.23 -11.04 -5.55
CA GLY A 121 -11.72 -11.18 -6.92
C GLY A 121 -10.64 -11.53 -7.96
N SER A 122 -9.40 -11.80 -7.54
CA SER A 122 -8.23 -11.95 -8.42
C SER A 122 -8.26 -13.21 -9.28
N SER A 123 -8.83 -14.30 -8.75
CA SER A 123 -8.90 -15.62 -9.39
C SER A 123 -10.30 -16.02 -9.84
N LYS A 124 -11.34 -15.46 -9.19
CA LYS A 124 -12.75 -15.72 -9.49
C LYS A 124 -13.53 -14.40 -9.43
N PRO A 125 -14.48 -14.17 -10.35
CA PRO A 125 -15.36 -13.01 -10.26
C PRO A 125 -16.13 -13.00 -8.93
N LEU A 126 -16.35 -11.80 -8.39
CA LEU A 126 -17.25 -11.62 -7.25
C LEU A 126 -18.68 -11.96 -7.65
N ASP A 127 -19.45 -12.47 -6.70
CA ASP A 127 -20.89 -12.77 -6.83
C ASP A 127 -21.80 -11.60 -6.38
N HIS A 128 -21.21 -10.45 -6.06
CA HIS A 128 -21.87 -9.24 -5.59
C HIS A 128 -21.21 -7.99 -6.19
N PRO A 129 -21.92 -6.84 -6.22
CA PRO A 129 -21.39 -5.62 -6.80
C PRO A 129 -20.28 -5.01 -5.93
N ALA A 130 -19.22 -4.52 -6.56
CA ALA A 130 -18.15 -3.75 -5.93
C ALA A 130 -17.45 -2.89 -6.98
N ASP A 131 -16.78 -1.81 -6.58
CA ASP A 131 -15.90 -1.05 -7.48
C ASP A 131 -14.46 -1.58 -7.40
N LEU A 132 -14.06 -2.00 -6.21
CA LEU A 132 -12.79 -2.68 -5.95
C LEU A 132 -12.99 -3.92 -5.08
N TYR A 133 -12.00 -4.80 -5.09
CA TYR A 133 -11.86 -5.89 -4.14
C TYR A 133 -10.55 -5.84 -3.40
N ASP A 134 -10.56 -6.34 -2.17
CA ASP A 134 -9.41 -6.43 -1.30
C ASP A 134 -8.59 -7.69 -1.60
N PHE A 135 -7.26 -7.55 -1.58
CA PHE A 135 -6.31 -8.65 -1.74
C PHE A 135 -5.26 -8.54 -0.64
N HIS A 136 -5.16 -9.57 0.19
CA HIS A 136 -4.22 -9.66 1.29
C HIS A 136 -3.19 -10.76 1.02
N VAL A 137 -1.91 -10.50 1.30
CA VAL A 137 -0.87 -11.54 1.25
C VAL A 137 0.21 -11.34 2.32
N TYR A 138 0.30 -12.31 3.22
CA TYR A 138 1.43 -12.45 4.14
C TYR A 138 2.07 -13.82 3.96
N THR A 139 3.33 -13.84 3.53
CA THR A 139 4.01 -15.10 3.19
C THR A 139 5.53 -14.98 3.33
N ASP A 140 6.27 -16.05 3.05
CA ASP A 140 7.74 -16.03 3.06
C ASP A 140 8.30 -15.28 1.83
N SER A 141 9.59 -14.92 1.89
CA SER A 141 10.22 -14.08 0.87
C SER A 141 10.26 -14.73 -0.51
N LYS A 142 10.49 -16.03 -0.57
CA LYS A 142 10.56 -16.77 -1.83
C LYS A 142 9.19 -16.85 -2.48
N THR A 143 8.15 -17.12 -1.70
CA THR A 143 6.77 -17.16 -2.20
C THR A 143 6.35 -15.78 -2.71
N LEU A 144 6.55 -14.71 -1.93
CA LEU A 144 6.14 -13.36 -2.34
C LEU A 144 6.90 -12.88 -3.59
N PHE A 145 8.20 -13.16 -3.69
CA PHE A 145 8.97 -12.86 -4.90
C PHE A 145 8.38 -13.53 -6.16
N ASN A 146 7.93 -14.78 -6.05
CA ASN A 146 7.32 -15.50 -7.16
C ASN A 146 5.89 -15.02 -7.49
N MET A 147 5.24 -14.33 -6.54
CA MET A 147 3.93 -13.70 -6.74
C MET A 147 3.99 -12.41 -7.58
N LYS A 148 5.15 -11.99 -8.09
CA LYS A 148 5.26 -10.89 -9.08
C LYS A 148 4.43 -11.09 -10.35
N GLY A 149 3.93 -12.30 -10.61
CA GLY A 149 3.01 -12.62 -11.72
C GLY A 149 1.55 -12.83 -11.31
N THR A 150 1.15 -12.57 -10.06
CA THR A 150 -0.19 -12.91 -9.53
C THR A 150 -1.32 -12.39 -10.40
N PHE A 151 -1.24 -11.13 -10.84
CA PHE A 151 -2.32 -10.47 -11.58
C PHE A 151 -2.21 -10.62 -13.11
N ASP A 152 -1.16 -11.26 -13.63
CA ASP A 152 -0.91 -11.36 -15.08
C ASP A 152 -2.10 -11.99 -15.83
N LYS A 153 -2.80 -12.94 -15.19
CA LYS A 153 -3.94 -13.67 -15.77
C LYS A 153 -5.30 -13.27 -15.19
N THR A 154 -5.35 -12.29 -14.29
CA THR A 154 -6.61 -11.81 -13.71
C THR A 154 -7.49 -11.17 -14.78
N SER A 155 -8.81 -11.25 -14.61
CA SER A 155 -9.76 -10.65 -15.55
C SER A 155 -9.56 -9.14 -15.64
N ARG A 156 -9.64 -8.59 -16.86
CA ARG A 156 -9.65 -7.14 -17.12
C ARG A 156 -11.06 -6.54 -17.14
N THR A 157 -12.04 -7.36 -16.74
CA THR A 157 -13.43 -6.96 -16.58
C THR A 157 -13.86 -7.16 -15.13
N GLY A 158 -14.68 -6.24 -14.63
CA GLY A 158 -15.17 -6.24 -13.25
C GLY A 158 -14.41 -5.28 -12.33
N PRO A 159 -14.54 -5.46 -11.00
CA PRO A 159 -13.91 -4.59 -10.00
C PRO A 159 -12.39 -4.68 -10.07
N LYS A 160 -11.70 -3.58 -9.72
CA LYS A 160 -10.23 -3.54 -9.68
C LYS A 160 -9.67 -4.05 -8.35
N ALA A 161 -8.45 -4.53 -8.35
CA ALA A 161 -7.77 -4.95 -7.13
C ALA A 161 -7.31 -3.75 -6.31
N PHE A 162 -7.53 -3.81 -5.00
CA PHE A 162 -6.77 -3.10 -3.98
C PHE A 162 -5.97 -4.14 -3.20
N VAL A 163 -4.64 -4.15 -3.40
CA VAL A 163 -3.73 -4.96 -2.57
C VAL A 163 -3.56 -4.25 -1.23
N SER A 164 -4.54 -4.37 -0.34
CA SER A 164 -4.61 -3.51 0.85
C SER A 164 -3.67 -3.92 1.97
N GLU A 165 -3.20 -5.16 1.94
CA GLU A 165 -2.22 -5.68 2.89
C GLU A 165 -1.24 -6.61 2.17
N TYR A 166 0.04 -6.27 2.21
CA TYR A 166 1.11 -7.20 1.85
C TYR A 166 2.36 -6.98 2.68
N ALA A 167 3.03 -8.07 3.05
CA ALA A 167 4.38 -8.07 3.59
C ALA A 167 4.98 -9.48 3.53
N VAL A 168 6.31 -9.57 3.49
CA VAL A 168 6.96 -10.80 3.94
C VAL A 168 6.76 -10.90 5.45
N TRP A 169 6.43 -12.09 5.96
CA TRP A 169 6.12 -12.33 7.37
C TRP A 169 7.10 -13.41 7.95
N ARG A 170 7.28 -13.47 9.30
CA ARG A 170 7.92 -14.57 10.11
C ARG A 170 9.43 -14.55 9.94
N THR A 171 10.02 -15.73 9.75
CA THR A 171 11.45 -16.00 9.80
C THR A 171 12.20 -15.21 8.73
N ASP A 172 11.58 -14.94 7.59
CA ASP A 172 12.21 -14.16 6.54
C ASP A 172 12.13 -12.66 6.78
N ALA A 173 11.05 -12.21 7.39
CA ALA A 173 10.87 -10.82 7.77
C ALA A 173 11.84 -10.38 8.87
N GLY A 174 12.04 -11.23 9.88
CA GLY A 174 12.67 -10.81 11.13
C GLY A 174 11.98 -9.57 11.69
N ARG A 175 12.72 -8.49 11.97
CA ARG A 175 12.15 -7.17 12.36
C ARG A 175 12.11 -6.17 11.20
N GLY A 176 12.19 -6.67 9.96
CA GLY A 176 12.31 -5.91 8.73
C GLY A 176 13.68 -6.13 8.11
N SER A 177 13.81 -7.20 7.33
CA SER A 177 15.05 -7.61 6.67
C SER A 177 15.17 -7.10 5.24
N LEU A 178 16.42 -6.99 4.75
CA LEU A 178 16.69 -6.73 3.34
C LEU A 178 15.99 -7.78 2.44
N LEU A 179 16.04 -9.06 2.81
CA LEU A 179 15.42 -10.15 2.06
C LEU A 179 13.91 -9.92 1.86
N GLY A 180 13.21 -9.52 2.93
CA GLY A 180 11.79 -9.17 2.87
C GLY A 180 11.53 -8.04 1.87
N SER A 181 12.30 -6.96 2.00
CA SER A 181 12.17 -5.79 1.12
C SER A 181 12.43 -6.09 -0.36
N LEU A 182 13.34 -7.00 -0.69
CA LEU A 182 13.61 -7.41 -2.08
C LEU A 182 12.44 -8.20 -2.67
N ALA A 183 11.85 -9.12 -1.90
CA ALA A 183 10.68 -9.88 -2.34
C ALA A 183 9.46 -8.98 -2.56
N GLU A 184 9.23 -8.05 -1.63
CA GLU A 184 8.17 -7.04 -1.71
C GLU A 184 8.35 -6.11 -2.92
N ALA A 185 9.59 -5.65 -3.18
CA ALA A 185 9.89 -4.86 -4.37
C ALA A 185 9.55 -5.63 -5.65
N ALA A 186 9.91 -6.92 -5.74
CA ALA A 186 9.58 -7.74 -6.89
C ALA A 186 8.07 -7.88 -7.08
N PHE A 187 7.32 -8.11 -5.99
CA PHE A 187 5.86 -8.14 -6.01
C PHE A 187 5.27 -6.82 -6.53
N LEU A 188 5.75 -5.67 -6.03
CA LEU A 188 5.31 -4.34 -6.49
C LEU A 188 5.60 -4.09 -7.97
N THR A 189 6.71 -4.56 -8.53
CA THR A 189 6.94 -4.45 -10.00
C THR A 189 5.85 -5.18 -10.79
N GLY A 190 5.35 -6.31 -10.27
CA GLY A 190 4.22 -7.04 -10.81
C GLY A 190 2.90 -6.27 -10.74
N LEU A 191 2.68 -5.53 -9.64
CA LEU A 191 1.51 -4.66 -9.50
C LEU A 191 1.56 -3.49 -10.49
N GLU A 192 2.72 -2.85 -10.68
CA GLU A 192 2.88 -1.79 -11.68
C GLU A 192 2.58 -2.28 -13.10
N LYS A 193 3.08 -3.47 -13.45
CA LYS A 193 2.82 -4.12 -14.74
C LYS A 193 1.33 -4.37 -14.98
N ASN A 194 0.55 -4.62 -13.93
CA ASN A 194 -0.88 -4.89 -13.98
C ASN A 194 -1.71 -3.70 -13.44
N SER A 195 -1.20 -2.47 -13.56
CA SER A 195 -1.87 -1.25 -13.08
C SER A 195 -3.15 -0.89 -13.84
N ASP A 196 -3.44 -1.57 -14.95
CA ASP A 196 -4.74 -1.53 -15.62
C ASP A 196 -5.86 -2.07 -14.71
N ILE A 197 -5.56 -3.09 -13.89
CA ILE A 197 -6.51 -3.79 -13.01
C ILE A 197 -6.18 -3.70 -11.52
N VAL A 198 -4.95 -3.36 -11.15
CA VAL A 198 -4.55 -3.09 -9.76
C VAL A 198 -4.53 -1.58 -9.54
N GLN A 199 -5.46 -1.08 -8.72
CA GLN A 199 -5.65 0.37 -8.53
C GLN A 199 -4.84 0.93 -7.36
N MET A 200 -4.66 0.14 -6.30
CA MET A 200 -3.99 0.58 -5.07
C MET A 200 -3.20 -0.58 -4.45
N ALA A 201 -2.15 -0.23 -3.70
CA ALA A 201 -1.39 -1.17 -2.88
C ALA A 201 -0.98 -0.50 -1.55
N SER A 202 -0.98 -1.25 -0.46
CA SER A 202 -0.57 -0.78 0.86
C SER A 202 0.21 -1.85 1.59
N TYR A 203 1.44 -1.50 1.98
CA TYR A 203 2.23 -2.33 2.89
C TYR A 203 1.56 -2.35 4.27
N ALA A 204 1.57 -3.49 4.95
CA ALA A 204 1.02 -3.60 6.28
C ALA A 204 1.87 -4.50 7.21
N PRO A 205 1.99 -4.15 8.51
CA PRO A 205 1.49 -2.93 9.14
C PRO A 205 2.50 -1.75 9.05
N LEU A 206 2.01 -0.52 9.22
CA LEU A 206 2.79 0.69 8.98
C LEU A 206 3.69 1.07 10.16
N PHE A 207 3.18 0.93 11.39
CA PHE A 207 3.82 1.44 12.60
C PHE A 207 3.80 0.40 13.71
N VAL A 208 4.93 0.22 14.37
CA VAL A 208 5.01 -0.58 15.61
C VAL A 208 5.79 0.13 16.71
N ASN A 209 5.27 0.05 17.92
CA ASN A 209 6.02 0.41 19.11
C ASN A 209 6.94 -0.75 19.51
N ASP A 210 8.24 -0.51 19.60
CA ASP A 210 9.23 -1.53 19.95
C ASP A 210 8.97 -2.22 21.30
N ASN A 211 8.28 -1.54 22.23
CA ASN A 211 7.94 -2.11 23.53
C ASN A 211 6.68 -3.00 23.50
N ASP A 212 5.96 -3.07 22.39
CA ASP A 212 4.71 -3.84 22.25
C ASP A 212 4.58 -4.48 20.85
N GLN A 213 5.62 -5.21 20.46
CA GLN A 213 5.69 -5.89 19.17
C GLN A 213 4.90 -7.20 19.17
N THR A 214 3.64 -7.12 18.74
CA THR A 214 2.74 -8.30 18.60
C THR A 214 2.71 -8.86 17.19
N TRP A 215 3.19 -8.09 16.20
CA TRP A 215 3.34 -8.47 14.80
C TRP A 215 4.70 -8.03 14.27
N ASN A 216 5.25 -8.79 13.32
CA ASN A 216 6.49 -8.41 12.63
C ASN A 216 6.43 -8.90 11.16
N PRO A 217 6.90 -8.11 10.20
CA PRO A 217 7.58 -6.82 10.34
C PRO A 217 6.63 -5.62 10.15
N ASP A 218 7.09 -4.43 10.53
CA ASP A 218 6.41 -3.15 10.25
C ASP A 218 7.31 -2.22 9.44
N ALA A 219 6.72 -1.25 8.74
CA ALA A 219 7.52 -0.30 7.97
C ALA A 219 8.30 0.67 8.89
N ILE A 220 7.67 1.19 9.93
CA ILE A 220 8.25 2.20 10.83
C ILE A 220 8.21 1.68 12.27
N VAL A 221 9.39 1.54 12.86
CA VAL A 221 9.54 1.12 14.27
C VAL A 221 9.83 2.35 15.10
N PHE A 222 9.16 2.49 16.24
CA PHE A 222 9.35 3.61 17.15
C PHE A 222 9.34 3.20 18.63
N ASN A 223 9.95 3.99 19.49
CA ASN A 223 9.75 3.94 20.94
C ASN A 223 9.35 5.35 21.42
N SER A 224 9.42 5.64 22.71
CA SER A 224 8.99 6.95 23.25
C SER A 224 9.70 8.18 22.67
N TRP A 225 10.91 8.05 22.11
CA TRP A 225 11.71 9.19 21.65
C TRP A 225 12.56 8.94 20.38
N GLN A 226 12.61 7.70 19.88
CA GLN A 226 13.32 7.31 18.66
C GLN A 226 12.38 6.64 17.66
N GLN A 227 12.84 6.57 16.42
CA GLN A 227 12.18 5.92 15.30
C GLN A 227 13.19 5.55 14.24
N TYR A 228 12.90 4.50 13.47
CA TYR A 228 13.63 4.16 12.26
C TYR A 228 12.70 3.52 11.24
N GLY A 229 13.07 3.62 9.96
CA GLY A 229 12.40 2.90 8.88
C GLY A 229 13.10 1.58 8.62
N THR A 230 12.35 0.50 8.48
CA THR A 230 12.89 -0.80 8.05
C THR A 230 13.34 -0.76 6.58
N PRO A 231 14.09 -1.75 6.09
CA PRO A 231 14.41 -1.89 4.67
C PRO A 231 13.15 -1.80 3.78
N SER A 232 12.03 -2.38 4.22
CA SER A 232 10.74 -2.28 3.54
C SER A 232 10.24 -0.83 3.44
N TYR A 233 10.36 -0.02 4.50
CA TYR A 233 10.06 1.42 4.43
C TYR A 233 10.91 2.16 3.39
N TRP A 234 12.22 1.90 3.36
CA TRP A 234 13.12 2.54 2.40
C TRP A 234 12.85 2.06 0.97
N MET A 235 12.48 0.79 0.79
CA MET A 235 12.10 0.21 -0.49
C MET A 235 10.82 0.87 -1.04
N GLN A 236 9.80 1.12 -0.20
CA GLN A 236 8.58 1.84 -0.63
C GLN A 236 8.93 3.18 -1.30
N LYS A 237 10.04 3.82 -0.91
CA LYS A 237 10.47 5.09 -1.50
C LYS A 237 10.76 5.02 -3.00
N PHE A 238 11.10 3.84 -3.52
CA PHE A 238 11.33 3.62 -4.95
C PHE A 238 10.04 3.65 -5.78
N PHE A 239 8.88 3.46 -5.13
CA PHE A 239 7.56 3.36 -5.77
C PHE A 239 6.67 4.59 -5.57
N ARG A 240 7.18 5.65 -4.94
CA ARG A 240 6.42 6.90 -4.66
C ARG A 240 5.87 7.57 -5.91
N GLU A 241 6.61 7.47 -7.01
CA GLU A 241 6.25 8.08 -8.29
C GLU A 241 5.39 7.18 -9.18
N SER A 242 5.00 5.99 -8.71
CA SER A 242 4.16 5.06 -9.49
C SER A 242 2.72 5.55 -9.66
N SER A 243 2.21 6.29 -8.67
CA SER A 243 0.84 6.83 -8.72
C SER A 243 0.70 7.89 -9.82
N GLY A 244 -0.10 7.59 -10.84
CA GLY A 244 -0.32 8.48 -11.99
C GLY A 244 0.77 8.40 -13.06
N ALA A 245 1.73 7.48 -12.93
CA ALA A 245 2.72 7.20 -13.96
C ALA A 245 2.17 6.30 -15.07
N MET A 246 2.85 6.33 -16.22
CA MET A 246 2.60 5.43 -17.34
C MET A 246 3.58 4.25 -17.28
N ILE A 247 3.05 3.03 -17.27
CA ILE A 247 3.84 1.79 -17.33
C ILE A 247 4.33 1.52 -18.76
N HIS A 248 5.56 1.04 -18.90
CA HIS A 248 6.16 0.61 -20.16
C HIS A 248 6.40 -0.89 -20.18
N PRO A 249 6.25 -1.56 -21.33
CA PRO A 249 6.67 -2.94 -21.50
C PRO A 249 8.16 -3.12 -21.19
N ILE A 250 8.49 -4.19 -20.47
CA ILE A 250 9.87 -4.55 -20.14
C ILE A 250 10.14 -6.00 -20.48
N THR A 251 11.35 -6.28 -20.96
CA THR A 251 11.83 -7.64 -21.22
C THR A 251 13.18 -7.81 -20.54
N ILE A 252 13.34 -8.89 -19.78
CA ILE A 252 14.61 -9.28 -19.16
C ILE A 252 15.16 -10.47 -19.92
N SER A 253 16.26 -10.28 -20.66
CA SER A 253 16.99 -11.35 -21.33
C SER A 253 18.26 -11.66 -20.55
N SER A 254 18.19 -12.65 -19.66
CA SER A 254 19.29 -13.05 -18.78
C SER A 254 19.11 -14.48 -18.31
N SER A 255 20.22 -15.21 -18.12
CA SER A 255 20.23 -16.50 -17.42
C SER A 255 19.73 -16.41 -15.98
N TYR A 256 19.77 -15.20 -15.39
CA TYR A 256 19.27 -14.89 -14.04
C TYR A 256 17.81 -14.44 -14.02
N SER A 257 17.08 -14.51 -15.14
CA SER A 257 15.68 -14.02 -15.23
C SER A 257 14.76 -14.59 -14.15
N GLY A 258 15.01 -15.82 -13.69
CA GLY A 258 14.27 -16.42 -12.56
C GLY A 258 14.42 -15.66 -11.24
N SER A 259 15.58 -15.04 -10.98
CA SER A 259 15.89 -14.30 -9.75
C SER A 259 15.83 -12.77 -9.92
N LEU A 260 15.40 -12.29 -11.09
CA LEU A 260 15.23 -10.86 -11.37
C LEU A 260 13.74 -10.47 -11.44
N ALA A 261 13.44 -9.23 -11.09
CA ALA A 261 12.17 -8.58 -11.39
C ALA A 261 12.44 -7.13 -11.81
N ALA A 262 11.61 -6.58 -12.69
CA ALA A 262 11.78 -5.21 -13.13
C ALA A 262 10.47 -4.60 -13.62
N SER A 263 10.40 -3.27 -13.54
CA SER A 263 9.35 -2.44 -14.11
C SER A 263 9.96 -1.15 -14.64
N ALA A 264 9.30 -0.51 -15.60
CA ALA A 264 9.72 0.78 -16.15
C ALA A 264 8.52 1.71 -16.26
N ILE A 265 8.59 2.90 -15.66
CA ILE A 265 7.51 3.88 -15.69
C ILE A 265 8.01 5.22 -16.21
N THR A 266 7.12 5.98 -16.85
CA THR A 266 7.30 7.42 -17.05
C THR A 266 6.37 8.18 -16.14
N TRP A 267 6.92 9.14 -15.39
CA TRP A 267 6.15 10.03 -14.53
C TRP A 267 6.54 11.48 -14.81
N GLN A 268 5.66 12.42 -14.45
CA GLN A 268 5.87 13.84 -14.66
C GLN A 268 6.08 14.56 -13.34
N ASP A 269 7.04 15.50 -13.32
CA ASP A 269 7.26 16.42 -12.21
C ASP A 269 7.57 17.81 -12.75
N SER A 270 6.79 18.80 -12.29
CA SER A 270 7.08 20.21 -12.53
C SER A 270 7.33 20.54 -14.02
N GLY A 271 6.58 19.90 -14.91
CA GLY A 271 6.68 20.06 -16.38
C GLY A 271 7.74 19.19 -17.07
N ASN A 272 8.56 18.46 -16.31
CA ASN A 272 9.55 17.50 -16.84
C ASN A 272 9.00 16.07 -16.82
N SER A 273 9.51 15.24 -17.75
CA SER A 273 9.16 13.82 -17.85
C SER A 273 10.38 12.97 -17.50
N PHE A 274 10.20 11.96 -16.66
CA PHE A 274 11.26 11.11 -16.16
C PHE A 274 10.95 9.65 -16.43
N LEU A 275 11.89 8.94 -17.06
CA LEU A 275 11.88 7.48 -17.13
C LEU A 275 12.53 6.92 -15.86
N LYS A 276 11.83 6.04 -15.16
CA LYS A 276 12.35 5.30 -14.01
C LYS A 276 12.30 3.81 -14.30
N VAL A 277 13.46 3.16 -14.31
CA VAL A 277 13.60 1.71 -14.40
C VAL A 277 13.94 1.18 -13.01
N LYS A 278 13.15 0.24 -12.52
CA LYS A 278 13.34 -0.41 -11.21
C LYS A 278 13.75 -1.84 -11.47
N ILE A 279 14.82 -2.30 -10.83
CA ILE A 279 15.36 -3.64 -11.00
C ILE A 279 15.60 -4.23 -9.62
N VAL A 280 15.14 -5.45 -9.43
CA VAL A 280 15.33 -6.25 -8.23
C VAL A 280 16.19 -7.44 -8.58
N ASN A 281 17.29 -7.62 -7.85
CA ASN A 281 18.05 -8.86 -7.83
C ASN A 281 17.79 -9.59 -6.52
N PHE A 282 17.03 -10.68 -6.58
CA PHE A 282 16.72 -11.53 -5.43
C PHE A 282 17.74 -12.68 -5.28
N GLY A 283 18.60 -12.89 -6.28
CA GLY A 283 19.63 -13.92 -6.26
C GLY A 283 20.87 -13.50 -5.45
N SER A 284 21.74 -14.47 -5.15
CA SER A 284 23.02 -14.23 -4.47
C SER A 284 24.11 -13.68 -5.37
N ASP A 285 23.97 -13.88 -6.68
CA ASP A 285 25.02 -13.56 -7.64
C ASP A 285 24.94 -12.09 -8.06
N THR A 286 26.11 -11.47 -8.24
CA THR A 286 26.18 -10.16 -8.89
C THR A 286 25.78 -10.30 -10.34
N VAL A 287 24.80 -9.50 -10.79
CA VAL A 287 24.31 -9.53 -12.16
C VAL A 287 24.62 -8.20 -12.85
N SER A 288 25.41 -8.24 -13.90
CA SER A 288 25.63 -7.10 -14.79
C SER A 288 24.50 -7.02 -15.82
N LEU A 289 23.84 -5.86 -15.89
CA LEU A 289 22.71 -5.63 -16.81
C LEU A 289 23.00 -4.43 -17.70
N THR A 290 22.67 -4.57 -18.98
CA THR A 290 22.63 -3.46 -19.93
C THR A 290 21.18 -3.03 -20.11
N ILE A 291 20.89 -1.75 -19.88
CA ILE A 291 19.55 -1.18 -20.08
C ILE A 291 19.51 -0.55 -21.47
N SER A 292 18.66 -1.10 -22.35
CA SER A 292 18.38 -0.56 -23.67
C SER A 292 16.94 -0.07 -23.72
N VAL A 293 16.73 1.15 -24.19
CA VAL A 293 15.41 1.76 -24.33
C VAL A 293 15.16 2.10 -25.79
N SER A 294 14.00 1.69 -26.31
CA SER A 294 13.59 1.94 -27.68
C SER A 294 12.10 2.32 -27.73
N GLY A 295 11.68 2.98 -28.81
CA GLY A 295 10.27 3.33 -29.03
C GLY A 295 9.73 4.52 -28.23
N LEU A 296 10.56 5.19 -27.42
CA LEU A 296 10.17 6.46 -26.78
C LEU A 296 10.14 7.59 -27.82
N GLN A 297 9.10 8.43 -27.75
CA GLN A 297 8.95 9.60 -28.63
C GLN A 297 9.99 10.69 -28.35
N ALA A 298 10.44 10.81 -27.10
CA ALA A 298 11.44 11.77 -26.68
C ALA A 298 12.78 11.07 -26.42
N SER A 299 13.89 11.77 -26.70
CA SER A 299 15.24 11.32 -26.35
C SER A 299 15.45 11.33 -24.85
N ILE A 300 16.15 10.32 -24.32
CA ILE A 300 16.57 10.29 -22.91
C ILE A 300 17.84 11.13 -22.74
N ASN A 301 17.82 12.11 -21.84
CA ASN A 301 19.04 12.77 -21.39
C ASN A 301 19.79 11.87 -20.41
N ALA A 302 20.65 10.99 -20.95
CA ALA A 302 21.37 10.02 -20.14
C ALA A 302 22.36 10.67 -19.15
N LEU A 303 22.88 11.87 -19.44
CA LEU A 303 23.82 12.60 -18.57
C LEU A 303 23.20 13.05 -17.24
N GLY A 304 21.87 13.15 -17.17
CA GLY A 304 21.13 13.45 -15.94
C GLY A 304 20.61 12.21 -15.22
N SER A 305 21.00 11.00 -15.66
CA SER A 305 20.56 9.76 -15.03
C SER A 305 21.25 9.57 -13.68
N ASN A 306 20.48 9.30 -12.65
CA ASN A 306 20.99 8.90 -11.34
C ASN A 306 20.57 7.47 -11.03
N ALA A 307 21.45 6.72 -10.36
CA ALA A 307 21.12 5.42 -9.81
C ALA A 307 21.00 5.51 -8.29
N THR A 308 20.01 4.82 -7.74
CA THR A 308 19.80 4.69 -6.30
C THR A 308 19.71 3.21 -5.97
N VAL A 309 20.46 2.76 -4.99
CA VAL A 309 20.59 1.34 -4.65
C VAL A 309 20.32 1.13 -3.17
N LEU A 310 19.45 0.19 -2.84
CA LEU A 310 19.23 -0.34 -1.50
C LEU A 310 19.80 -1.76 -1.45
N THR A 311 20.81 -1.99 -0.62
CA THR A 311 21.51 -3.27 -0.51
C THR A 311 22.22 -3.39 0.84
N SER A 312 22.77 -4.57 1.14
CA SER A 312 23.64 -4.83 2.29
C SER A 312 24.51 -6.06 2.04
N SER A 313 25.52 -6.27 2.87
CA SER A 313 26.39 -7.46 2.80
C SER A 313 25.68 -8.76 3.17
N ASN A 314 24.58 -8.71 3.92
CA ASN A 314 23.79 -9.87 4.32
C ASN A 314 22.30 -9.61 4.10
N VAL A 315 21.60 -10.54 3.44
CA VAL A 315 20.16 -10.45 3.16
C VAL A 315 19.30 -10.44 4.42
N LYS A 316 19.82 -10.91 5.56
CA LYS A 316 19.15 -10.83 6.87
C LYS A 316 19.48 -9.54 7.63
N ASP A 317 20.18 -8.58 7.03
CA ASP A 317 20.43 -7.30 7.69
C ASP A 317 19.14 -6.49 7.85
N GLU A 318 19.03 -5.84 9.01
CA GLU A 318 17.88 -5.06 9.48
C GLU A 318 18.36 -3.73 10.08
N ASN A 319 17.47 -2.74 10.13
CA ASN A 319 17.71 -1.50 10.86
C ASN A 319 17.30 -1.66 12.34
N SER A 320 17.94 -0.90 13.23
CA SER A 320 17.66 -0.89 14.67
C SER A 320 17.87 0.51 15.25
N PHE A 321 17.52 0.75 16.52
CA PHE A 321 17.82 2.04 17.16
C PHE A 321 19.32 2.33 17.29
N SER A 322 20.17 1.29 17.41
CA SER A 322 21.62 1.45 17.47
C SER A 322 22.26 1.66 16.09
N ASN A 323 21.60 1.18 15.02
CA ASN A 323 22.03 1.40 13.65
C ASN A 323 20.81 1.63 12.73
N PRO A 324 20.19 2.82 12.78
CA PRO A 324 18.90 3.09 12.12
C PRO A 324 19.02 3.17 10.60
N ASN A 325 20.24 3.29 10.08
CA ASN A 325 20.54 3.43 8.66
C ASN A 325 21.42 2.31 8.13
N LYS A 326 21.41 1.12 8.73
CA LYS A 326 22.22 -0.03 8.30
C LYS A 326 21.90 -0.45 6.86
N VAL A 327 20.62 -0.48 6.52
CA VAL A 327 20.07 -0.84 5.21
C VAL A 327 19.12 0.28 4.79
N VAL A 328 19.66 1.21 4.00
CA VAL A 328 18.95 2.33 3.39
C VAL A 328 19.38 2.44 1.94
N TYR A 329 18.73 3.29 1.16
CA TYR A 329 19.23 3.55 -0.18
C TYR A 329 20.40 4.54 -0.19
N HIS A 330 21.27 4.40 -1.18
CA HIS A 330 22.37 5.32 -1.44
C HIS A 330 22.39 5.72 -2.92
N PHE A 331 22.88 6.92 -3.21
CA PHE A 331 23.09 7.38 -4.59
C PHE A 331 24.38 6.78 -5.13
N CYS A 332 24.30 6.17 -6.31
CA CYS A 332 25.46 5.82 -7.11
C CYS A 332 25.67 6.95 -8.12
N LEU A 333 26.88 7.53 -8.09
CA LEU A 333 27.35 8.49 -9.09
C LEU A 333 27.80 7.76 -10.36
#